data_AF-A0A8C9RBM3-F1
#
_entry.id   AF-A0A8C9RBM3-F1
#
_cell.length_a   1.000
_cell.length_b   1.000
_cell.length_c   1.000
_cell.angle_alpha   90.00
_cell.angle_beta   90.00
_cell.angle_gamma   90.00
#
_symmetry.space_group_name_H-M   'P 1'
#
loop_
_entity.id
_entity.type
_entity.pdbx_description
1 polymer ?
#
loop_
_entity_poly.entity_id
_entity_poly.type
_entity_poly.pdbx_seq_one_letter_code
_entity_poly.pdbx_strand_id
1 'polypeptide(L)'
;MEAWYMDQSEEDQRLPHKLEPNEPVSLEELQKLGVFYWKLNADIYETDPELQKIREEHGYSYMDIITIPRDTLPNYEEKLKMFYEEHLHLDDEIRYILDGRAYFDIRDEDDRWIRISMDKGDLITLPAGIYHRFTLDETNYTKAMRLFVGEPVWKAYNRPADHFEIRQNWALVHCNSSRWLSVQPPCPPTDSQQAAS
;
A
#
# COMPACT_ATOMS: atom_id res chain seq x y z
N MET A 1 3.81 -14.79 -3.04
CA MET A 1 4.27 -13.40 -3.00
C MET A 1 5.75 -13.35 -2.64
N GLU A 2 6.52 -12.54 -3.36
CA GLU A 2 7.92 -12.20 -3.05
C GLU A 2 7.99 -10.69 -2.73
N ALA A 3 8.90 -10.28 -1.85
CA ALA A 3 9.22 -8.87 -1.62
C ALA A 3 10.72 -8.67 -1.45
N TRP A 4 11.24 -7.51 -1.83
CA TRP A 4 12.67 -7.19 -1.79
C TRP A 4 12.92 -5.67 -1.75
N TYR A 5 14.08 -5.27 -1.25
CA TYR A 5 14.52 -3.88 -1.38
C TYR A 5 14.95 -3.55 -2.79
N MET A 6 14.63 -2.33 -3.21
CA MET A 6 14.88 -1.87 -4.57
C MET A 6 16.28 -1.24 -4.75
N ASP A 7 16.82 -1.37 -5.95
CA ASP A 7 17.96 -0.55 -6.41
C ASP A 7 17.56 0.94 -6.59
N GLN A 8 18.55 1.77 -6.94
CA GLN A 8 18.35 3.21 -7.21
C GLN A 8 18.29 3.53 -8.72
N SER A 9 18.08 2.52 -9.56
CA SER A 9 18.04 2.70 -11.01
C SER A 9 16.81 3.50 -11.44
N GLU A 10 16.98 4.38 -12.42
CA GLU A 10 15.90 5.11 -13.10
C GLU A 10 15.46 4.42 -14.40
N GLU A 11 15.84 3.15 -14.58
CA GLU A 11 15.34 2.31 -15.67
C GLU A 11 13.82 2.09 -15.59
N ASP A 12 13.27 1.32 -16.54
CA ASP A 12 11.83 1.07 -16.62
C ASP A 12 11.29 0.50 -15.29
N GLN A 13 10.44 1.28 -14.62
CA GLN A 13 9.79 0.94 -13.35
C GLN A 13 9.14 -0.45 -13.29
N ARG A 14 8.83 -1.04 -14.44
CA ARG A 14 8.21 -2.37 -14.59
C ARG A 14 9.21 -3.52 -14.45
N LEU A 15 10.51 -3.25 -14.45
CA LEU A 15 11.57 -4.23 -14.20
C LEU A 15 11.61 -4.63 -12.71
N PRO A 16 12.21 -5.77 -12.32
CA PRO A 16 12.24 -6.17 -10.92
C PRO A 16 12.97 -5.21 -9.97
N HIS A 17 14.01 -4.49 -10.42
CA HIS A 17 14.81 -3.56 -9.61
C HIS A 17 15.35 -4.17 -8.30
N LYS A 18 15.83 -5.41 -8.31
CA LYS A 18 16.43 -6.06 -7.13
C LYS A 18 17.82 -5.46 -6.85
N LEU A 19 18.17 -5.26 -5.58
CA LEU A 19 19.56 -4.98 -5.18
C LEU A 19 20.49 -6.12 -5.62
N GLU A 20 21.77 -5.80 -5.81
CA GLU A 20 22.84 -6.77 -6.08
C GLU A 20 23.96 -6.63 -5.02
N PRO A 21 24.07 -7.55 -4.05
CA PRO A 21 23.26 -8.76 -3.87
C PRO A 21 21.82 -8.48 -3.40
N ASN A 22 20.90 -9.39 -3.74
CA ASN A 22 19.48 -9.27 -3.37
C ASN A 22 19.26 -9.25 -1.85
N GLU A 23 18.40 -8.35 -1.39
CA GLU A 23 17.95 -8.20 0.01
C GLU A 23 16.44 -8.48 0.08
N PRO A 24 16.02 -9.73 0.34
CA PRO A 24 14.61 -10.08 0.38
C PRO A 24 13.94 -9.57 1.66
N VAL A 25 12.63 -9.30 1.59
CA VAL A 25 11.79 -8.90 2.73
C VAL A 25 10.76 -10.00 3.00
N SER A 26 10.69 -10.43 4.26
CA SER A 26 9.75 -11.46 4.72
C SER A 26 8.35 -10.90 4.97
N LEU A 27 7.35 -11.80 5.02
CA LEU A 27 5.99 -11.45 5.42
C LEU A 27 5.92 -10.86 6.83
N GLU A 28 6.78 -11.31 7.75
CA GLU A 28 6.82 -10.79 9.12
C GLU A 28 7.32 -9.34 9.15
N GLU A 29 8.30 -8.99 8.31
CA GLU A 29 8.78 -7.61 8.16
C GLU A 29 7.71 -6.70 7.54
N LEU A 30 6.98 -7.18 6.53
CA LEU A 30 5.84 -6.45 5.96
C LEU A 30 4.72 -6.23 7.00
N GLN A 31 4.43 -7.23 7.83
CA GLN A 31 3.46 -7.10 8.92
C GLN A 31 3.86 -6.05 9.96
N LYS A 32 5.16 -5.87 10.23
CA LYS A 32 5.66 -4.80 11.11
C LYS A 32 5.35 -3.41 10.56
N LEU A 33 5.21 -3.27 9.24
CA LEU A 33 4.78 -2.04 8.55
C LEU A 33 3.26 -1.90 8.43
N GLY A 34 2.50 -2.85 9.00
CA GLY A 34 1.04 -2.92 8.93
C GLY A 34 0.50 -3.51 7.62
N VAL A 35 1.35 -4.11 6.78
CA VAL A 35 0.94 -4.75 5.53
C VAL A 35 0.52 -6.18 5.79
N PHE A 36 -0.72 -6.52 5.42
CA PHE A 36 -1.27 -7.86 5.58
C PHE A 36 -1.45 -8.56 4.24
N TYR A 37 -1.33 -9.89 4.26
CA TYR A 37 -1.32 -10.72 3.07
C TYR A 37 -2.10 -12.03 3.27
N TRP A 38 -2.80 -12.46 2.22
CA TRP A 38 -3.47 -13.75 2.15
C TRP A 38 -3.29 -14.37 0.76
N LYS A 39 -3.20 -15.71 0.71
CA LYS A 39 -3.25 -16.49 -0.54
C LYS A 39 -4.62 -17.15 -0.66
N LEU A 40 -5.31 -16.87 -1.75
CA LEU A 40 -6.67 -17.35 -2.04
C LEU A 40 -6.74 -18.00 -3.42
N ASN A 41 -7.86 -18.70 -3.69
CA ASN A 41 -8.13 -19.28 -4.99
C ASN A 41 -8.92 -18.29 -5.87
N ALA A 42 -8.19 -17.54 -6.71
CA ALA A 42 -8.78 -16.54 -7.60
C ALA A 42 -9.75 -17.11 -8.64
N ASP A 43 -9.78 -18.42 -8.90
CA ASP A 43 -10.74 -19.00 -9.85
C ASP A 43 -12.17 -19.06 -9.30
N ILE A 44 -12.33 -18.96 -7.99
CA ILE A 44 -13.63 -19.05 -7.30
C ILE A 44 -13.99 -17.77 -6.54
N TYR A 45 -13.39 -16.62 -6.88
CA TYR A 45 -13.55 -15.36 -6.11
C TYR A 45 -15.00 -14.92 -5.89
N GLU A 46 -15.95 -15.35 -6.74
CA GLU A 46 -17.38 -15.03 -6.61
C GLU A 46 -18.06 -15.81 -5.48
N THR A 47 -17.53 -16.98 -5.10
CA THR A 47 -18.13 -17.91 -4.15
C THR A 47 -17.13 -18.42 -3.10
N ASP A 48 -15.93 -17.84 -3.02
CA ASP A 48 -14.86 -18.28 -2.12
C ASP A 48 -15.24 -18.01 -0.64
N PRO A 49 -15.46 -19.04 0.18
CA PRO A 49 -15.79 -18.86 1.59
C PRO A 49 -14.63 -18.27 2.40
N GLU A 50 -13.38 -18.46 1.98
CA GLU A 50 -12.22 -17.87 2.67
C GLU A 50 -12.15 -16.36 2.42
N LEU A 51 -12.41 -15.92 1.18
CA LEU A 51 -12.56 -14.51 0.86
C LEU A 51 -13.71 -13.89 1.67
N GLN A 52 -14.86 -14.56 1.73
CA GLN A 52 -16.00 -14.08 2.52
C GLN A 52 -15.62 -13.91 4.00
N LYS A 53 -14.95 -14.89 4.59
CA LYS A 53 -14.49 -14.83 5.97
C LYS A 53 -13.55 -13.66 6.22
N ILE A 54 -12.54 -13.45 5.37
CA ILE A 54 -11.63 -12.30 5.46
C ILE A 54 -12.40 -10.98 5.40
N ARG A 55 -13.38 -10.88 4.48
CA ARG A 55 -14.20 -9.68 4.35
C ARG A 55 -15.06 -9.41 5.58
N GLU A 56 -15.61 -10.44 6.19
CA GLU A 56 -16.40 -10.32 7.43
C GLU A 56 -15.53 -9.94 8.63
N GLU A 57 -14.35 -10.56 8.78
CA GLU A 57 -13.41 -10.29 9.87
C GLU A 57 -12.83 -8.87 9.81
N HIS A 58 -12.56 -8.35 8.61
CA HIS A 58 -11.95 -7.03 8.40
C HIS A 58 -12.96 -5.94 7.99
N GLY A 59 -14.25 -6.27 7.88
CA GLY A 59 -15.29 -5.30 7.54
C GLY A 59 -15.27 -4.78 6.09
N TYR A 60 -14.71 -5.55 5.15
CA TYR A 60 -14.65 -5.21 3.72
C TYR A 60 -16.03 -5.32 3.04
N SER A 61 -16.88 -4.33 3.29
CA SER A 61 -18.28 -4.30 2.86
C SER A 61 -18.46 -3.96 1.38
N TYR A 62 -17.53 -3.24 0.77
CA TYR A 62 -17.59 -2.85 -0.65
C TYR A 62 -16.54 -3.60 -1.47
N MET A 63 -16.89 -3.94 -2.71
CA MET A 63 -15.93 -4.41 -3.71
C MET A 63 -16.32 -3.99 -5.13
N ASP A 64 -15.31 -3.82 -5.97
CA ASP A 64 -15.47 -3.83 -7.43
C ASP A 64 -14.28 -4.51 -8.12
N ILE A 65 -14.35 -4.66 -9.43
CA ILE A 65 -13.29 -5.26 -10.24
C ILE A 65 -12.76 -4.21 -11.21
N ILE A 66 -11.44 -4.07 -11.23
CA ILE A 66 -10.71 -3.28 -12.24
C ILE A 66 -9.83 -4.21 -13.07
N THR A 67 -9.80 -3.97 -14.37
CA THR A 67 -8.84 -4.58 -15.28
C THR A 67 -7.98 -3.45 -15.86
N ILE A 68 -6.67 -3.63 -15.89
CA ILE A 68 -5.70 -2.66 -16.42
C ILE A 68 -5.01 -3.25 -17.67
N PRO A 69 -5.72 -3.42 -18.80
CA PRO A 69 -5.10 -3.80 -20.06
C PRO A 69 -4.60 -2.57 -20.81
N ARG A 70 -3.48 -2.72 -21.54
CA ARG A 70 -2.92 -1.65 -22.38
C ARG A 70 -3.91 -1.11 -23.42
N ASP A 71 -4.67 -1.99 -24.06
CA ASP A 71 -5.42 -1.63 -25.27
C ASP A 71 -6.80 -1.02 -25.00
N THR A 72 -7.41 -1.31 -23.84
CA THR A 72 -8.82 -0.94 -23.60
C THR A 72 -9.05 -0.05 -22.39
N LEU A 73 -8.02 0.26 -21.60
CA LEU A 73 -8.15 1.22 -20.51
C LEU A 73 -8.04 2.67 -21.04
N PRO A 74 -9.09 3.50 -20.94
CA PRO A 74 -9.00 4.90 -21.32
C PRO A 74 -7.97 5.63 -20.46
N ASN A 75 -7.16 6.48 -21.09
CA ASN A 75 -6.05 7.23 -20.47
C ASN A 75 -5.04 6.31 -19.75
N TYR A 76 -4.74 5.14 -20.32
CA TYR A 76 -3.84 4.14 -19.73
C TYR A 76 -2.54 4.72 -19.17
N GLU A 77 -1.78 5.48 -19.98
CA GLU A 77 -0.49 6.04 -19.56
C GLU A 77 -0.63 7.08 -18.43
N GLU A 78 -1.66 7.92 -18.47
CA GLU A 78 -1.92 8.91 -17.42
C GLU A 78 -2.32 8.23 -16.10
N LYS A 79 -3.14 7.17 -16.17
CA LYS A 79 -3.52 6.37 -15.00
C LYS A 79 -2.32 5.65 -14.41
N LEU A 80 -1.47 5.03 -15.23
CA LEU A 80 -0.24 4.39 -14.75
C LEU A 80 0.68 5.40 -14.07
N LYS A 81 0.83 6.59 -14.65
CA LYS A 81 1.61 7.66 -14.03
C LYS A 81 1.04 8.07 -12.67
N MET A 82 -0.27 8.24 -12.57
CA MET A 82 -0.95 8.58 -11.32
C MET A 82 -0.79 7.48 -10.26
N PHE A 83 -0.90 6.20 -10.64
CA PHE A 83 -0.70 5.08 -9.72
C PHE A 83 0.74 4.94 -9.26
N TYR A 84 1.71 5.33 -10.10
CA TYR A 84 3.13 5.20 -9.79
C TYR A 84 3.72 6.41 -9.04
N GLU A 85 3.04 7.55 -9.07
CA GLU A 85 3.40 8.69 -8.23
C GLU A 85 3.27 8.29 -6.75
N GLU A 86 4.31 8.53 -5.95
CA GLU A 86 4.30 8.15 -4.53
C GLU A 86 3.18 8.90 -3.77
N HIS A 87 2.29 8.16 -3.13
CA HIS A 87 1.11 8.69 -2.46
C HIS A 87 0.74 7.91 -1.20
N LEU A 88 -0.24 8.44 -0.46
CA LEU A 88 -0.94 7.74 0.60
C LEU A 88 -2.46 7.86 0.44
N HIS A 89 -3.17 7.01 1.17
CA HIS A 89 -4.61 7.07 1.36
C HIS A 89 -4.96 7.28 2.83
N LEU A 90 -6.16 7.83 3.08
CA LEU A 90 -6.69 8.02 4.44
C LEU A 90 -7.41 6.79 4.97
N ASP A 91 -7.67 5.82 4.08
CA ASP A 91 -8.25 4.52 4.33
C ASP A 91 -7.27 3.45 3.81
N ASP A 92 -7.47 2.21 4.25
CA ASP A 92 -6.66 1.09 3.78
C ASP A 92 -6.84 0.85 2.27
N GLU A 93 -5.74 0.52 1.59
CA GLU A 93 -5.77 0.07 0.20
C GLU A 93 -5.76 -1.46 0.16
N ILE A 94 -6.91 -2.06 -0.17
CA ILE A 94 -7.05 -3.53 -0.28
C ILE A 94 -7.18 -3.95 -1.74
N ARG A 95 -6.34 -4.90 -2.16
CA ARG A 95 -6.26 -5.40 -3.54
C ARG A 95 -6.12 -6.91 -3.55
N TYR A 96 -6.96 -7.56 -4.35
CA TYR A 96 -6.92 -8.99 -4.59
C TYR A 96 -6.71 -9.29 -6.07
N ILE A 97 -5.56 -9.86 -6.43
CA ILE A 97 -5.21 -10.13 -7.82
C ILE A 97 -5.97 -11.35 -8.33
N LEU A 98 -6.90 -11.12 -9.24
CA LEU A 98 -7.71 -12.15 -9.89
C LEU A 98 -7.01 -12.75 -11.11
N ASP A 99 -6.16 -11.96 -11.79
CA ASP A 99 -5.39 -12.38 -12.95
C ASP A 99 -4.20 -11.44 -13.21
N GLY A 100 -3.18 -11.92 -13.92
CA GLY A 100 -1.97 -11.15 -14.22
C GLY A 100 -1.07 -10.89 -13.01
N ARG A 101 -0.29 -9.81 -13.09
CA ARG A 101 0.77 -9.47 -12.13
C ARG A 101 0.91 -7.97 -11.92
N ALA A 102 1.38 -7.58 -10.75
CA ALA A 102 1.70 -6.19 -10.45
C ALA A 102 2.72 -6.06 -9.31
N TYR A 103 3.29 -4.86 -9.21
CA TYR A 103 4.12 -4.44 -8.09
C TYR A 103 3.42 -3.37 -7.25
N PHE A 104 3.50 -3.54 -5.93
CA PHE A 104 3.28 -2.47 -4.97
C PHE A 104 4.61 -2.14 -4.33
N ASP A 105 5.05 -0.90 -4.47
CA ASP A 105 6.24 -0.42 -3.76
C ASP A 105 5.78 0.33 -2.52
N ILE A 106 6.38 0.05 -1.37
CA ILE A 106 6.09 0.70 -0.08
C ILE A 106 7.37 1.26 0.55
N ARG A 107 7.22 2.26 1.43
CA ARG A 107 8.32 2.75 2.27
C ARG A 107 8.45 1.93 3.55
N ASP A 108 9.68 1.55 3.90
CA ASP A 108 10.01 1.03 5.22
C ASP A 108 10.17 2.17 6.26
N GLU A 109 10.64 1.82 7.47
CA GLU A 109 10.87 2.80 8.56
C GLU A 109 12.02 3.80 8.30
N ASP A 110 12.96 3.43 7.43
CA ASP A 110 14.13 4.21 7.02
C ASP A 110 13.89 4.96 5.70
N ASP A 111 12.66 4.94 5.19
CA ASP A 111 12.23 5.57 3.95
C ASP A 111 12.88 4.93 2.70
N ARG A 112 13.26 3.65 2.75
CA ARG A 112 13.72 2.82 1.63
C ARG A 112 12.53 2.19 0.92
N TRP A 113 12.66 1.96 -0.39
CA TRP A 113 11.64 1.26 -1.18
C TRP A 113 11.76 -0.26 -1.01
N ILE A 114 10.64 -0.88 -0.65
CA ILE A 114 10.41 -2.32 -0.73
C ILE A 114 9.42 -2.56 -1.87
N ARG A 115 9.79 -3.41 -2.83
CA ARG A 115 8.90 -3.88 -3.89
C ARG A 115 8.23 -5.18 -3.47
N ILE A 116 6.92 -5.24 -3.63
CA ILE A 116 6.09 -6.43 -3.38
C ILE A 116 5.53 -6.93 -4.71
N SER A 117 5.91 -8.15 -5.10
CA SER A 117 5.41 -8.82 -6.30
C SER A 117 4.13 -9.58 -6.00
N MET A 118 3.05 -9.14 -6.63
CA MET A 118 1.70 -9.69 -6.48
C MET A 118 1.27 -10.42 -7.74
N ASP A 119 0.94 -11.70 -7.60
CA ASP A 119 0.47 -12.57 -8.67
C ASP A 119 -0.97 -13.03 -8.41
N LYS A 120 -1.62 -13.63 -9.42
CA LYS A 120 -2.94 -14.26 -9.28
C LYS A 120 -3.10 -15.04 -7.95
N GLY A 121 -4.17 -14.74 -7.23
CA GLY A 121 -4.50 -15.34 -5.94
C GLY A 121 -3.91 -14.61 -4.73
N ASP A 122 -3.10 -13.57 -4.93
CA ASP A 122 -2.55 -12.77 -3.83
C ASP A 122 -3.51 -11.63 -3.43
N LEU A 123 -3.87 -11.56 -2.15
CA LEU A 123 -4.62 -10.46 -1.54
C LEU A 123 -3.71 -9.70 -0.58
N ILE A 124 -3.65 -8.38 -0.72
CA ILE A 124 -2.85 -7.48 0.12
C ILE A 124 -3.71 -6.35 0.68
N THR A 125 -3.37 -5.93 1.90
CA THR A 125 -3.87 -4.69 2.52
C THR A 125 -2.69 -3.81 2.85
N LEU A 126 -2.66 -2.61 2.27
CA LEU A 126 -1.74 -1.54 2.64
C LEU A 126 -2.45 -0.62 3.65
N PRO A 127 -1.87 -0.37 4.83
CA PRO A 127 -2.54 0.38 5.88
C PRO A 127 -2.65 1.86 5.52
N ALA A 128 -3.73 2.51 5.95
CA ALA A 128 -3.91 3.94 5.81
C ALA A 128 -2.68 4.72 6.32
N GLY A 129 -2.26 5.75 5.58
CA GLY A 129 -1.09 6.56 5.91
C GLY A 129 0.28 6.00 5.49
N ILE A 130 0.39 4.77 4.96
CA ILE A 130 1.64 4.30 4.36
C ILE A 130 1.90 4.99 3.02
N TYR A 131 3.14 5.43 2.80
CA TYR A 131 3.55 5.85 1.46
C TYR A 131 3.78 4.64 0.58
N HIS A 132 3.12 4.63 -0.57
CA HIS A 132 3.19 3.55 -1.53
C HIS A 132 2.99 4.06 -2.96
N ARG A 133 3.21 3.15 -3.92
CA ARG A 133 2.88 3.34 -5.33
C ARG A 133 2.63 1.98 -5.98
N PHE A 134 1.96 1.99 -7.13
CA PHE A 134 1.63 0.81 -7.91
C PHE A 134 2.22 0.90 -9.31
N THR A 135 2.73 -0.22 -9.82
CA THR A 135 3.04 -0.37 -11.24
C THR A 135 2.71 -1.78 -11.72
N LEU A 136 2.43 -1.92 -13.00
CA LEU A 136 2.45 -3.22 -13.66
C LEU A 136 3.89 -3.73 -13.74
N ASP A 137 4.05 -5.03 -13.95
CA ASP A 137 5.31 -5.61 -14.39
C ASP A 137 5.42 -5.57 -15.94
N GLU A 138 6.45 -6.22 -16.48
CA GLU A 138 6.68 -6.30 -17.93
C GLU A 138 5.56 -7.02 -18.71
N THR A 139 4.67 -7.75 -18.05
CA THR A 139 3.49 -8.37 -18.70
C THR A 139 2.41 -7.35 -19.02
N ASN A 140 2.46 -6.15 -18.43
CA ASN A 140 1.55 -5.03 -18.69
C ASN A 140 0.06 -5.36 -18.48
N TYR A 141 -0.26 -6.30 -17.59
CA TYR A 141 -1.63 -6.72 -17.35
C TYR A 141 -1.87 -7.16 -15.91
N THR A 142 -2.95 -6.64 -15.32
CA THR A 142 -3.55 -7.19 -14.12
C THR A 142 -5.07 -7.02 -14.13
N LYS A 143 -5.76 -7.96 -13.48
CA LYS A 143 -7.16 -7.86 -13.08
C LYS A 143 -7.20 -7.96 -11.56
N ALA A 144 -7.70 -6.94 -10.89
CA ALA A 144 -7.76 -6.88 -9.44
C ALA A 144 -9.19 -6.62 -8.96
N MET A 145 -9.58 -7.31 -7.90
CA MET A 145 -10.69 -6.89 -7.06
C MET A 145 -10.18 -5.85 -6.07
N ARG A 146 -10.88 -4.73 -5.95
CA ARG A 146 -10.60 -3.68 -4.98
C ARG A 146 -11.63 -3.80 -3.87
N LEU A 147 -11.18 -3.83 -2.61
CA LEU A 147 -12.06 -3.95 -1.44
C LEU A 147 -11.94 -2.72 -0.55
N PHE A 148 -13.03 -2.35 0.12
CA PHE A 148 -13.11 -1.18 1.02
C PHE A 148 -13.94 -1.48 2.26
N VAL A 149 -13.57 -0.82 3.35
CA VAL A 149 -14.43 -0.66 4.53
C VAL A 149 -15.38 0.51 4.25
N GLY A 150 -16.68 0.24 4.17
CA GLY A 150 -17.67 1.25 3.83
C GLY A 150 -17.66 1.68 2.35
N GLU A 151 -18.12 2.91 2.09
CA GLU A 151 -18.15 3.51 0.75
C GLU A 151 -16.73 3.93 0.32
N PRO A 152 -16.30 3.65 -0.93
CA PRO A 152 -14.91 3.83 -1.31
C PRO A 152 -14.53 5.31 -1.51
N VAL A 153 -13.40 5.72 -0.91
CA VAL A 153 -12.75 7.01 -1.16
C VAL A 153 -11.40 6.77 -1.85
N TRP A 154 -11.38 6.93 -3.18
CA TRP A 154 -10.19 6.65 -4.01
C TRP A 154 -9.12 7.73 -4.00
N LYS A 155 -9.27 8.76 -3.17
CA LYS A 155 -8.43 9.96 -3.28
C LYS A 155 -7.02 9.65 -2.79
N ALA A 156 -6.06 9.71 -3.72
CA ALA A 156 -4.64 9.67 -3.42
C ALA A 156 -4.15 11.07 -3.00
N TYR A 157 -3.24 11.10 -2.02
CA TYR A 157 -2.51 12.29 -1.62
C TYR A 157 -1.03 12.07 -1.90
N ASN A 158 -0.53 12.70 -2.96
CA ASN A 158 0.87 12.57 -3.37
C ASN A 158 1.79 13.12 -2.28
N ARG A 159 2.94 12.49 -2.10
CA ARG A 159 3.97 12.96 -1.17
C ARG A 159 4.49 14.34 -1.60
N PRO A 160 4.65 15.32 -0.70
CA PRO A 160 4.49 15.26 0.76
C PRO A 160 3.03 15.37 1.24
N ALA A 161 2.65 14.48 2.17
CA ALA A 161 1.33 14.41 2.79
C ALA A 161 1.41 14.19 4.33
N ASP A 162 2.51 14.59 4.96
CA ASP A 162 2.80 14.32 6.38
C ASP A 162 1.92 15.10 7.39
N HIS A 163 1.12 16.04 6.89
CA HIS A 163 0.19 16.83 7.71
C HIS A 163 -1.08 16.06 8.10
N PHE A 164 -1.39 14.93 7.47
CA PHE A 164 -2.54 14.11 7.84
C PHE A 164 -2.29 13.35 9.14
N GLU A 165 -3.27 13.38 10.05
CA GLU A 165 -3.21 12.65 11.32
C GLU A 165 -2.99 11.15 11.11
N ILE A 166 -3.62 10.54 10.10
CA ILE A 166 -3.44 9.12 9.78
C ILE A 166 -1.99 8.77 9.42
N ARG A 167 -1.28 9.66 8.73
CA ARG A 167 0.14 9.49 8.39
C ARG A 167 1.00 9.58 9.65
N GLN A 168 0.69 10.52 10.53
CA GLN A 168 1.38 10.69 11.81
C GLN A 168 1.17 9.46 12.71
N ASN A 169 -0.07 8.94 12.78
CA ASN A 169 -0.40 7.73 13.53
C ASN A 169 0.33 6.51 12.97
N TRP A 170 0.34 6.31 11.64
CA TRP A 170 1.10 5.23 11.02
C TRP A 170 2.59 5.33 11.37
N ALA A 171 3.19 6.52 11.25
CA ALA A 171 4.61 6.73 11.57
C ALA A 171 4.93 6.47 13.05
N LEU A 172 4.04 6.87 13.97
CA LEU A 172 4.21 6.63 15.41
C LEU A 172 4.19 5.14 15.78
N VAL A 173 3.41 4.33 15.07
CA VAL A 173 3.28 2.90 15.33
C VAL A 173 4.38 2.10 14.62
N HIS A 174 4.74 2.49 13.40
CA HIS A 174 5.54 1.67 12.49
C HIS A 174 6.95 2.21 12.20
N CYS A 175 7.29 3.42 12.68
CA CYS A 175 8.64 3.96 12.53
C CYS A 175 9.24 4.27 13.91
N ASN A 176 10.29 3.54 14.29
CA ASN A 176 10.95 3.73 15.58
C ASN A 176 12.04 4.84 15.54
N SER A 177 12.16 5.56 14.42
CA SER A 177 13.29 6.45 14.18
C SER A 177 13.14 7.82 14.86
N SER A 178 14.23 8.27 15.50
CA SER A 178 14.38 9.60 16.12
C SER A 178 14.16 10.77 15.15
N ARG A 179 14.02 10.50 13.85
CA ARG A 179 13.69 11.45 12.80
C ARG A 179 12.23 11.91 12.85
N TRP A 180 11.30 11.10 13.36
CA TRP A 180 9.89 11.50 13.49
C TRP A 180 9.63 12.38 14.72
N LEU A 181 10.39 12.15 15.80
CA LEU A 181 10.32 12.96 17.02
C LEU A 181 10.74 14.43 16.79
N SER A 182 11.52 14.72 15.74
CA SER A 182 11.99 16.08 15.43
C SER A 182 11.10 16.87 14.48
N VAL A 183 10.08 16.24 13.87
CA VAL A 183 9.15 16.88 12.92
C VAL A 183 7.78 17.16 13.56
N GLN A 184 7.55 16.70 14.80
CA GLN A 184 6.33 17.08 15.51
C GLN A 184 6.35 18.60 15.81
N PRO A 185 5.27 19.34 15.48
CA PRO A 185 5.11 20.68 16.04
C PRO A 185 5.14 20.57 17.57
N PRO A 186 5.75 21.53 18.28
CA PRO A 186 5.81 21.46 19.74
C PRO A 186 4.39 21.31 20.29
N CYS A 187 4.21 20.37 21.22
CA CYS A 187 2.97 20.25 21.97
C CYS A 187 2.60 21.64 22.51
N PRO A 188 1.34 22.11 22.34
CA PRO A 188 0.92 23.33 22.99
C PRO A 188 1.15 23.16 24.50
N PRO A 189 1.71 24.17 25.18
CA PRO A 189 1.92 24.09 26.61
C PRO A 189 0.59 23.74 27.28
N THR A 190 0.60 22.71 28.12
CA THR A 190 -0.54 22.38 28.95
C THR A 190 -0.73 23.53 29.93
N ASP A 191 -1.74 24.38 29.66
CA ASP A 191 -2.24 25.37 30.62
C ASP A 191 -2.76 24.62 31.86
N SER A 192 -1.84 24.35 32.76
CA SER A 192 -2.07 23.75 34.06
C SER A 192 -1.26 24.52 35.09
N GLN A 193 -1.51 25.83 35.17
CA GLN A 193 -1.27 26.62 36.37
C GLN A 193 -1.95 27.99 36.27
N GLN A 194 -3.23 28.03 36.64
CA GLN A 194 -3.79 29.17 37.36
C GLN A 194 -5.01 28.71 38.16
N ALA A 195 -4.72 28.04 39.27
CA ALA A 195 -5.59 27.94 40.42
C ALA A 195 -4.71 28.00 41.66
N ALA A 196 -4.46 29.21 42.18
CA ALA A 196 -4.21 29.53 43.60
C ALA A 196 -3.64 30.95 43.74
N SER A 197 -4.53 31.91 44.01
CA SER A 197 -4.54 32.90 45.11
C SER A 197 -5.20 34.21 44.70
#